data_AF-A0A6M8V6N2-F1
#
_entry.id   AF-A0A6M8V6N2-F1
#
_cell.length_a   1.000
_cell.length_b   1.000
_cell.length_c   1.000
_cell.angle_alpha   90.00
_cell.angle_beta   90.00
_cell.angle_gamma   90.00
#
_symmetry.space_group_name_H-M   'P 1'
#
loop_
_entity.id
_entity.type
_entity.pdbx_description
1 polymer ?
#
loop_
_entity_poly.entity_id
_entity_poly.type
_entity_poly.pdbx_seq_one_letter_code
_entity_poly.pdbx_strand_id
1 'polypeptide(L)'
;MIDTIEKFNADVVFGFVIPKFYSDLPKWKKQREIYFLPVGKTGDMPLFHYTTNCLIKADKVRKYNLKFDPKYGLTGGEDSVFFDLLLKYKAIYVVCREAISYEVVPQYRTTLKFICQRYFLKGNNDGRIIIDVVNSKFQKIFKIIKALLGIGYYGLQTLIFLPIRKKWIFGLIRLCYFYGQFLAIIKLKSFEDKTEYDALGSN
;
A
#
# COMPACT_ATOMS: atom_id res chain seq x y z
N MET A 1 2.73 13.18 -18.71
CA MET A 1 1.52 12.59 -18.09
C MET A 1 0.26 12.88 -18.90
N ILE A 2 0.02 14.13 -19.33
CA ILE A 2 -1.12 14.47 -20.20
C ILE A 2 -1.05 13.64 -21.51
N ASP A 3 0.09 13.62 -22.18
CA ASP A 3 0.28 12.81 -23.39
C ASP A 3 0.03 11.30 -23.13
N THR A 4 0.37 10.81 -21.93
CA THR A 4 0.09 9.42 -21.53
C THR A 4 -1.40 9.19 -21.34
N ILE A 5 -2.10 10.16 -20.74
CA ILE A 5 -3.56 10.15 -20.60
C ILE A 5 -4.21 10.02 -21.98
N GLU A 6 -3.76 10.81 -22.96
CA GLU A 6 -4.32 10.82 -24.31
C GLU A 6 -3.99 9.51 -25.05
N LYS A 7 -2.70 9.16 -25.09
CA LYS A 7 -2.19 7.98 -25.81
C LYS A 7 -2.84 6.67 -25.37
N PHE A 8 -3.04 6.50 -24.06
CA PHE A 8 -3.60 5.26 -23.50
C PHE A 8 -5.08 5.37 -23.12
N ASN A 9 -5.71 6.50 -23.43
CA ASN A 9 -7.06 6.84 -22.96
C ASN A 9 -7.24 6.57 -21.45
N ALA A 10 -6.22 6.91 -20.65
CA ALA A 10 -6.20 6.63 -19.22
C ALA A 10 -7.07 7.65 -18.46
N ASP A 11 -7.62 7.22 -17.33
CA ASP A 11 -8.29 8.10 -16.36
C ASP A 11 -7.31 8.57 -15.27
N VAL A 12 -6.34 7.72 -14.92
CA VAL A 12 -5.31 8.02 -13.93
C VAL A 12 -3.96 7.60 -14.45
N VAL A 13 -2.98 8.50 -14.32
CA VAL A 13 -1.58 8.22 -14.62
C VAL A 13 -0.74 8.34 -13.36
N PHE A 14 0.06 7.30 -13.07
CA PHE A 14 1.01 7.28 -11.96
C PHE A 14 2.44 7.48 -12.47
N GLY A 15 3.15 8.43 -11.88
CA GLY A 15 4.52 8.76 -12.22
C GLY A 15 5.57 8.03 -11.38
N PHE A 16 6.83 8.25 -11.73
CA PHE A 16 7.96 7.71 -10.99
C PHE A 16 8.43 8.70 -9.91
N VAL A 17 8.60 8.22 -8.68
CA VAL A 17 9.11 9.05 -7.57
C VAL A 17 10.56 8.68 -7.26
N ILE A 18 11.42 9.70 -7.19
CA ILE A 18 12.81 9.59 -6.75
C ILE A 18 12.96 10.24 -5.37
N PRO A 19 13.27 9.48 -4.31
CA PRO A 19 13.49 10.07 -3.00
C PRO A 19 14.78 10.89 -2.96
N LYS A 20 14.68 12.09 -2.41
CA LYS A 20 15.82 12.90 -1.98
C LYS A 20 16.03 12.72 -0.49
N PHE A 21 17.27 12.43 -0.11
CA PHE A 21 17.67 12.22 1.28
C PHE A 21 18.66 13.30 1.70
N TYR A 22 18.71 13.58 3.00
CA TYR A 22 19.77 14.39 3.59
C TYR A 22 21.14 13.71 3.38
N SER A 23 22.19 14.54 3.25
CA SER A 23 23.53 14.09 2.86
C SER A 23 24.14 13.12 3.88
N ASP A 24 23.93 13.39 5.16
CA ASP A 24 24.38 12.64 6.33
C ASP A 24 23.77 11.24 6.48
N LEU A 25 22.70 10.93 5.74
CA LEU A 25 21.99 9.67 5.90
C LEU A 25 22.85 8.47 5.41
N PRO A 26 23.02 7.41 6.22
CA PRO A 26 23.77 6.21 5.83
C PRO A 26 23.27 5.59 4.52
N LYS A 27 24.18 5.13 3.65
CA LYS A 27 23.87 4.58 2.33
C LYS A 27 22.79 3.50 2.35
N TRP A 28 22.77 2.63 3.36
CA TRP A 28 21.78 1.57 3.47
C TRP A 28 20.34 2.08 3.66
N LYS A 29 20.14 3.29 4.19
CA LYS A 29 18.82 3.92 4.33
C LYS A 29 18.35 4.61 3.06
N LYS A 30 19.27 4.90 2.13
CA LYS A 30 19.01 5.58 0.85
C LYS A 30 18.54 4.59 -0.23
N GLN A 31 17.63 3.69 0.12
CA GLN A 31 17.03 2.72 -0.82
C GLN A 31 15.62 3.17 -1.15
N ARG A 32 15.32 3.37 -2.43
CA ARG A 32 14.01 3.85 -2.89
C ARG A 32 12.90 2.91 -2.46
N GLU A 33 13.14 1.61 -2.55
CA GLU A 33 12.17 0.52 -2.33
C GLU A 33 11.66 0.45 -0.88
N ILE A 34 12.33 1.12 0.06
CA ILE A 34 11.88 1.28 1.44
C ILE A 34 10.73 2.30 1.53
N TYR A 35 10.68 3.29 0.64
CA TYR A 35 9.73 4.41 0.72
C TYR A 35 8.70 4.37 -0.41
N PHE A 36 9.15 4.02 -1.61
CA PHE A 36 8.38 3.97 -2.85
C PHE A 36 8.60 2.63 -3.56
N LEU A 37 7.52 1.87 -3.75
CA LEU A 37 7.52 0.59 -4.43
C LEU A 37 7.65 0.80 -5.95
N PRO A 38 8.00 -0.25 -6.69
CA PRO A 38 7.99 -0.20 -8.16
C PRO A 38 6.60 0.12 -8.69
N VAL A 39 6.53 0.98 -9.72
CA VAL A 39 5.27 1.34 -10.39
C VAL A 39 5.04 0.52 -11.65
N GLY A 40 6.08 0.29 -12.48
CA GLY A 40 6.00 -0.43 -13.75
C GLY A 40 6.83 0.25 -14.85
N LYS A 41 6.61 -0.15 -16.10
CA LYS A 41 7.00 0.60 -17.31
C LYS A 41 5.82 1.45 -17.81
N THR A 42 6.10 2.41 -18.66
CA THR A 42 5.05 3.26 -19.24
C THR A 42 4.06 2.43 -20.05
N GLY A 43 2.76 2.62 -19.79
CA GLY A 43 1.70 1.81 -20.38
C GLY A 43 1.24 0.63 -19.51
N ASP A 44 2.03 0.21 -18.51
CA ASP A 44 1.62 -0.86 -17.60
C ASP A 44 0.51 -0.39 -16.66
N MET A 45 -0.33 -1.33 -16.22
CA MET A 45 -1.15 -1.14 -15.03
C MET A 45 -0.22 -1.01 -13.81
N PRO A 46 -0.41 0.00 -12.94
CA PRO A 46 0.48 0.20 -11.79
C PRO A 46 0.45 -0.98 -10.83
N LEU A 47 1.62 -1.42 -10.38
CA LEU A 47 1.74 -2.44 -9.33
C LEU A 47 1.28 -1.91 -7.95
N PHE A 48 1.42 -0.60 -7.73
CA PHE A 48 1.02 0.10 -6.51
C PHE A 48 0.58 1.53 -6.85
N HIS A 49 -0.43 2.02 -6.14
CA HIS A 49 -0.94 3.39 -6.30
C HIS A 49 -0.17 4.33 -5.35
N TYR A 50 0.47 5.36 -5.92
CA TYR A 50 1.11 6.45 -5.16
C TYR A 50 0.42 7.76 -5.49
N THR A 51 -0.27 8.36 -4.52
CA THR A 51 -0.90 9.69 -4.66
C THR A 51 0.09 10.80 -4.92
N THR A 52 1.33 10.65 -4.44
CA THR A 52 2.31 11.72 -4.42
C THR A 52 2.78 12.16 -5.80
N ASN A 53 2.65 11.31 -6.82
CA ASN A 53 2.94 11.64 -8.21
C ASN A 53 1.90 10.99 -9.12
N CYS A 54 0.69 11.55 -9.14
CA CYS A 54 -0.39 11.09 -10.00
C CYS A 54 -1.11 12.25 -10.69
N LEU A 55 -1.70 11.95 -11.84
CA LEU A 55 -2.61 12.83 -12.56
C LEU A 55 -3.93 12.10 -12.78
N ILE A 56 -5.04 12.76 -12.48
CA ILE A 56 -6.39 12.18 -12.53
C ILE A 56 -7.27 13.04 -13.42
N LYS A 57 -7.98 12.43 -14.37
CA LYS A 57 -9.07 13.10 -15.11
C LYS A 57 -10.22 13.38 -14.17
N ALA A 58 -10.70 14.62 -14.17
CA ALA A 58 -11.79 15.05 -13.28
C ALA A 58 -13.14 14.40 -13.62
N ASP A 59 -13.33 13.90 -14.84
CA ASP A 59 -14.64 13.45 -15.35
C ASP A 59 -15.31 12.39 -14.46
N LYS A 60 -14.61 11.28 -14.16
CA LYS A 60 -15.15 10.21 -13.31
C LYS A 60 -15.29 10.66 -11.85
N VAL A 61 -14.34 11.45 -11.34
CA VAL A 61 -14.40 12.01 -9.99
C VAL A 61 -15.66 12.86 -9.81
N ARG A 62 -15.95 13.75 -10.77
CA ARG A 62 -17.14 14.62 -10.76
C ARG A 62 -18.42 13.83 -11.00
N LYS A 63 -18.44 12.95 -12.00
CA LYS A 63 -19.61 12.14 -12.37
C LYS A 63 -20.14 11.28 -11.21
N TYR A 64 -19.24 10.73 -10.41
CA TYR A 64 -19.60 9.87 -9.27
C TYR A 64 -19.47 10.56 -7.92
N ASN A 65 -19.23 11.88 -7.90
CA ASN A 65 -19.06 12.68 -6.68
C ASN A 65 -18.08 12.05 -5.67
N LEU A 66 -16.96 11.54 -6.18
CA LEU A 66 -15.96 10.86 -5.35
C LEU A 66 -15.25 11.87 -4.47
N LYS A 67 -15.20 11.58 -3.17
CA LYS A 67 -14.54 12.41 -2.16
C LYS A 67 -13.70 11.52 -1.27
N PHE A 68 -12.67 12.12 -0.71
CA PHE A 68 -11.99 11.51 0.40
C PHE A 68 -12.91 11.45 1.62
N ASP A 69 -12.92 10.31 2.30
CA ASP A 69 -13.70 10.12 3.53
C ASP A 69 -12.82 10.47 4.75
N PRO A 70 -13.18 11.51 5.54
CA PRO A 70 -12.42 11.94 6.72
C PRO A 70 -12.17 10.84 7.76
N LYS A 71 -13.00 9.77 7.78
CA LYS A 71 -12.79 8.62 8.68
C LYS A 71 -11.43 7.95 8.46
N TYR A 72 -10.89 8.00 7.25
CA TYR A 72 -9.57 7.44 6.92
C TYR A 72 -8.42 8.43 7.12
N GLY A 73 -8.68 9.73 7.33
CA GLY A 73 -7.65 10.73 7.58
C GLY A 73 -6.89 10.50 8.90
N LEU A 74 -7.56 9.91 9.90
CA LEU A 74 -6.96 9.60 11.22
C LEU A 74 -6.22 8.26 11.26
N THR A 75 -6.67 7.29 10.45
CA THR A 75 -6.15 5.91 10.48
C THR A 75 -5.16 5.63 9.35
N GLY A 76 -5.12 6.50 8.33
CA GLY A 76 -4.38 6.33 7.10
C GLY A 76 -5.08 5.38 6.11
N GLY A 77 -4.75 5.52 4.82
CA GLY A 77 -5.32 4.67 3.75
C GLY A 77 -6.45 5.32 2.94
N GLU A 78 -6.80 6.56 3.26
CA GLU A 78 -7.74 7.42 2.51
C GLU A 78 -7.46 7.42 0.99
N ASP A 79 -6.19 7.63 0.65
CA ASP A 79 -5.66 7.55 -0.72
C ASP A 79 -5.98 6.22 -1.42
N SER A 80 -5.76 5.10 -0.72
CA SER A 80 -6.03 3.76 -1.27
C SER A 80 -7.51 3.57 -1.52
N VAL A 81 -8.36 3.96 -0.56
CA VAL A 81 -9.82 3.88 -0.68
C VAL A 81 -10.32 4.72 -1.86
N PHE A 82 -9.79 5.93 -2.04
CA PHE A 82 -10.16 6.79 -3.16
C PHE A 82 -9.83 6.15 -4.52
N PHE A 83 -8.65 5.56 -4.67
CA PHE A 83 -8.29 4.86 -5.90
C PHE A 83 -9.03 3.54 -6.08
N ASP A 84 -9.36 2.82 -5.01
CA ASP A 84 -10.18 1.60 -5.11
C ASP A 84 -11.61 1.94 -5.56
N LEU A 85 -12.17 3.07 -5.08
CA LEU A 85 -13.46 3.59 -5.56
C LEU A 85 -13.40 3.95 -7.05
N LEU A 86 -12.35 4.63 -7.51
CA LEU A 86 -12.18 4.93 -8.94
C LEU A 86 -12.09 3.65 -9.78
N LEU A 87 -11.38 2.62 -9.33
CA LEU A 87 -11.34 1.31 -10.00
C LEU A 87 -12.71 0.65 -10.06
N LYS A 88 -13.53 0.77 -9.00
CA LYS A 88 -14.92 0.28 -8.98
C LYS A 88 -15.76 0.92 -10.09
N TYR A 89 -15.47 2.17 -10.46
CA TYR A 89 -16.06 2.88 -11.59
C TYR A 89 -15.30 2.68 -12.91
N LYS A 90 -14.56 1.57 -13.04
CA LYS A 90 -13.82 1.15 -14.24
C LYS A 90 -12.83 2.23 -14.72
N ALA A 91 -12.18 2.94 -13.81
CA ALA A 91 -11.09 3.86 -14.16
C ALA A 91 -9.90 3.07 -14.75
N ILE A 92 -9.32 3.60 -15.83
CA ILE A 92 -8.15 3.02 -16.50
C ILE A 92 -6.90 3.65 -15.90
N TYR A 93 -6.06 2.80 -15.29
CA TYR A 93 -4.83 3.23 -14.63
C TYR A 93 -3.62 2.87 -15.49
N VAL A 94 -2.71 3.83 -15.66
CA VAL A 94 -1.51 3.65 -16.47
C VAL A 94 -0.30 4.25 -15.78
N VAL A 95 0.86 3.63 -15.92
CA VAL A 95 2.13 4.19 -15.47
C VAL A 95 2.71 5.12 -16.55
N CYS A 96 3.34 6.23 -16.13
CA CYS A 96 4.25 7.02 -16.94
C CYS A 96 5.60 7.11 -16.22
N ARG A 97 6.56 6.29 -16.65
CA ARG A 97 7.87 6.17 -16.00
C ARG A 97 8.73 7.40 -16.20
N GLU A 98 8.52 8.12 -17.30
CA GLU A 98 9.25 9.35 -17.64
C GLU A 98 8.79 10.55 -16.79
N ALA A 99 7.58 10.47 -16.21
CA ALA A 99 7.07 11.51 -15.32
C ALA A 99 7.70 11.39 -13.92
N ILE A 100 8.88 11.99 -13.77
CA ILE A 100 9.68 11.94 -12.55
C ILE A 100 9.31 13.09 -11.61
N SER A 101 9.07 12.75 -10.34
CA SER A 101 9.02 13.71 -9.23
C SER A 101 10.11 13.40 -8.21
N TYR A 102 10.53 14.41 -7.47
CA TYR A 102 11.52 14.29 -6.41
C TYR A 102 10.88 14.60 -5.06
N GLU A 103 10.93 13.65 -4.14
CA GLU A 103 10.34 13.81 -2.81
C GLU A 103 11.40 13.75 -1.72
N VAL A 104 11.46 14.80 -0.89
CA VAL A 104 12.33 14.80 0.28
C VAL A 104 11.77 13.81 1.30
N VAL A 105 12.59 12.83 1.70
CA VAL A 105 12.26 11.94 2.83
C VAL A 105 12.79 12.58 4.11
N PRO A 106 11.91 13.06 5.02
CA PRO A 106 12.33 13.67 6.27
C PRO A 106 13.14 12.70 7.13
N GLN A 107 14.13 13.18 7.89
CA GLN A 107 15.01 12.34 8.71
C GLN A 107 14.22 11.40 9.64
N TYR A 108 13.13 11.86 10.27
CA TYR A 108 12.32 11.03 11.16
C TYR A 108 11.71 9.80 10.45
N ARG A 109 11.39 9.92 9.15
CA ARG A 109 10.87 8.82 8.31
C ARG A 109 11.93 7.79 7.92
N THR A 110 13.21 8.07 8.18
CA THR A 110 14.34 7.17 7.88
C THR A 110 14.75 6.29 9.07
N THR A 111 14.05 6.42 10.21
CA THR A 111 14.32 5.60 11.39
C THR A 111 13.77 4.20 11.19
N LEU A 112 14.48 3.17 11.69
CA LEU A 112 14.00 1.79 11.60
C LEU A 112 12.65 1.61 12.28
N LYS A 113 12.43 2.30 13.42
CA LYS A 113 11.15 2.35 14.12
C LYS A 113 10.02 2.83 13.22
N PHE A 114 10.19 3.98 12.55
CA PHE A 114 9.17 4.50 11.63
C PHE A 114 8.93 3.56 10.45
N ILE A 115 9.99 3.03 9.83
CA ILE A 115 9.87 2.13 8.69
C ILE A 115 9.12 0.85 9.09
N CYS A 116 9.48 0.21 10.19
CA CYS A 116 8.79 -0.98 10.69
C CYS A 116 7.33 -0.70 11.01
N GLN A 117 7.04 0.42 11.69
CA GLN A 117 5.66 0.82 11.99
C GLN A 117 4.85 1.07 10.71
N ARG A 118 5.41 1.77 9.72
CA ARG A 118 4.78 2.01 8.42
C ARG A 118 4.45 0.71 7.70
N TYR A 119 5.38 -0.23 7.63
CA TYR A 119 5.14 -1.52 6.96
C TYR A 119 4.16 -2.41 7.73
N PHE A 120 4.18 -2.37 9.06
CA PHE A 120 3.16 -3.02 9.89
C PHE A 120 1.76 -2.47 9.59
N LEU A 121 1.59 -1.14 9.60
CA LEU A 121 0.31 -0.49 9.28
C LEU A 121 -0.13 -0.79 7.84
N LYS A 122 0.81 -0.79 6.89
CA LYS A 122 0.53 -1.19 5.51
C LYS A 122 -0.02 -2.62 5.45
N GLY A 123 0.66 -3.57 6.09
CA GLY A 123 0.20 -4.95 6.17
C GLY A 123 -1.17 -5.06 6.81
N ASN A 124 -1.41 -4.31 7.90
CA ASN A 124 -2.70 -4.26 8.57
C ASN A 124 -3.81 -3.80 7.62
N ASN A 125 -3.63 -2.68 6.92
CA ASN A 125 -4.59 -2.16 5.95
C ASN A 125 -4.86 -3.17 4.82
N ASP A 126 -3.81 -3.77 4.25
CA ASP A 126 -3.96 -4.79 3.20
C ASP A 126 -4.75 -6.01 3.74
N GLY A 127 -4.56 -6.37 5.01
CA GLY A 127 -5.33 -7.43 5.67
C GLY A 127 -6.80 -7.09 5.90
N ARG A 128 -7.13 -5.83 6.23
CA ARG A 128 -8.51 -5.34 6.36
C ARG A 128 -9.24 -5.38 5.02
N ILE A 129 -8.61 -4.85 3.97
CA ILE A 129 -9.15 -4.89 2.60
C ILE A 129 -9.43 -6.34 2.17
N ILE A 130 -8.55 -7.30 2.50
CA ILE A 130 -8.80 -8.71 2.22
C ILE A 130 -10.10 -9.19 2.86
N ILE A 131 -10.39 -8.81 4.11
CA ILE A 131 -11.61 -9.24 4.79
C ILE A 131 -12.86 -8.64 4.15
N ASP A 132 -12.79 -7.37 3.79
CA ASP A 132 -13.91 -6.60 3.23
C ASP A 132 -14.24 -7.03 1.80
N VAL A 133 -13.22 -7.40 0.99
CA VAL A 133 -13.38 -7.70 -0.44
C VAL A 133 -13.57 -9.19 -0.70
N VAL A 134 -12.91 -10.07 0.08
CA VAL A 134 -12.89 -11.50 -0.19
C VAL A 134 -14.05 -12.19 0.53
N ASN A 135 -15.11 -12.53 -0.20
CA ASN A 135 -16.25 -13.25 0.38
C ASN A 135 -16.00 -14.75 0.62
N SER A 136 -15.00 -15.35 -0.06
CA SER A 136 -14.73 -16.79 0.03
C SER A 136 -13.88 -17.15 1.26
N LYS A 137 -14.43 -18.00 2.15
CA LYS A 137 -13.70 -18.56 3.32
C LYS A 137 -12.39 -19.23 2.93
N PHE A 138 -12.37 -19.97 1.83
CA PHE A 138 -11.17 -20.65 1.33
C PHE A 138 -10.07 -19.64 0.95
N GLN A 139 -10.43 -18.58 0.24
CA GLN A 139 -9.48 -17.53 -0.12
C GLN A 139 -8.96 -16.78 1.12
N LYS A 140 -9.81 -16.52 2.12
CA LYS A 140 -9.38 -15.95 3.41
C LYS A 140 -8.34 -16.86 4.10
N ILE A 141 -8.58 -18.17 4.20
CA ILE A 141 -7.64 -19.15 4.77
C ILE A 141 -6.32 -19.15 4.01
N PHE A 142 -6.37 -19.16 2.68
CA PHE A 142 -5.15 -19.13 1.85
C PHE A 142 -4.32 -17.86 2.11
N LYS A 143 -4.95 -16.71 2.31
CA LYS A 143 -4.26 -15.45 2.67
C LYS A 143 -3.62 -15.53 4.07
N ILE A 144 -4.29 -16.14 5.05
CA ILE A 144 -3.72 -16.37 6.40
C ILE A 144 -2.48 -17.26 6.30
N ILE A 145 -2.56 -18.39 5.59
CA ILE A 145 -1.43 -19.30 5.39
C ILE A 145 -0.28 -18.56 4.73
N LYS A 146 -0.54 -17.78 3.68
CA LYS A 146 0.48 -16.96 3.02
C LYS A 146 1.13 -15.95 3.97
N ALA A 147 0.35 -15.33 4.87
CA ALA A 147 0.89 -14.41 5.87
C ALA A 147 1.78 -15.12 6.89
N LEU A 148 1.37 -16.30 7.38
CA LEU A 148 2.16 -17.13 8.28
C LEU A 148 3.48 -17.61 7.65
N LEU A 149 3.42 -18.10 6.41
CA LEU A 149 4.62 -18.49 5.65
C LEU A 149 5.55 -17.29 5.46
N GLY A 150 4.99 -16.10 5.20
CA GLY A 150 5.74 -14.85 5.15
C GLY A 150 6.44 -14.52 6.48
N ILE A 151 5.73 -14.61 7.61
CA ILE A 151 6.30 -14.40 8.95
C ILE A 151 7.48 -15.36 9.19
N GLY A 152 7.29 -16.66 8.93
CA GLY A 152 8.34 -17.66 9.11
C GLY A 152 9.56 -17.40 8.23
N TYR A 153 9.34 -17.22 6.92
CA TYR A 153 10.41 -16.98 5.95
C TYR A 153 11.21 -15.71 6.26
N TYR A 154 10.53 -14.58 6.46
CA TYR A 154 11.21 -13.31 6.69
C TYR A 154 11.79 -13.19 8.11
N GLY A 155 11.21 -13.88 9.09
CA GLY A 155 11.80 -14.06 10.42
C GLY A 155 13.14 -14.80 10.32
N LEU A 156 13.15 -15.96 9.66
CA LEU A 156 14.37 -16.74 9.46
C LEU A 156 15.43 -15.96 8.65
N GLN A 157 15.02 -15.29 7.56
CA GLN A 157 15.92 -14.44 6.78
C GLN A 157 16.56 -13.34 7.66
N THR A 158 15.78 -12.72 8.54
CA THR A 158 16.28 -11.67 9.44
C THR A 158 17.38 -12.21 10.35
N LEU A 159 17.19 -13.41 10.91
CA LEU A 159 18.14 -14.06 11.80
C LEU A 159 19.38 -14.57 11.07
N ILE A 160 19.22 -15.27 9.94
CA ILE A 160 20.35 -15.82 9.15
C ILE A 160 21.24 -14.70 8.61
N PHE A 161 20.66 -13.58 8.17
CA PHE A 161 21.40 -12.50 7.54
C PHE A 161 21.76 -11.35 8.47
N LEU A 162 21.76 -11.54 9.80
CA LEU A 162 22.24 -10.53 10.77
C LEU A 162 23.60 -9.90 10.39
N PRO A 163 24.59 -10.65 9.86
CA PRO A 163 25.86 -10.05 9.40
C PRO A 163 25.71 -9.11 8.20
N ILE A 164 24.68 -9.31 7.36
CA ILE A 164 24.46 -8.56 6.12
C ILE A 164 23.34 -7.54 6.33
N ARG A 165 23.72 -6.33 6.77
CA ARG A 165 22.78 -5.25 7.17
C ARG A 165 21.60 -5.04 6.22
N LYS A 166 21.86 -4.97 4.91
CA LYS A 166 20.81 -4.77 3.90
C LYS A 166 19.77 -5.90 3.90
N LYS A 167 20.20 -7.16 4.06
CA LYS A 167 19.34 -8.34 3.96
C LYS A 167 18.49 -8.56 5.20
N TRP A 168 19.04 -8.38 6.41
CA TRP A 168 18.22 -8.54 7.62
C TRP A 168 17.24 -7.39 7.81
N ILE A 169 17.61 -6.15 7.46
CA ILE A 169 16.67 -5.03 7.52
C ILE A 169 15.51 -5.24 6.55
N PHE A 170 15.79 -5.69 5.33
CA PHE A 170 14.74 -6.06 4.39
C PHE A 170 13.85 -7.17 4.94
N GLY A 171 14.44 -8.20 5.55
CA GLY A 171 13.71 -9.27 6.25
C GLY A 171 12.80 -8.72 7.35
N LEU A 172 13.33 -7.87 8.23
CA LEU A 172 12.60 -7.28 9.34
C LEU A 172 11.42 -6.42 8.86
N ILE A 173 11.63 -5.59 7.84
CA ILE A 173 10.58 -4.75 7.24
C ILE A 173 9.45 -5.62 6.68
N ARG A 174 9.79 -6.72 5.99
CA ARG A 174 8.81 -7.67 5.44
C ARG A 174 8.11 -8.47 6.52
N LEU A 175 8.82 -8.86 7.57
CA LEU A 175 8.26 -9.50 8.76
C LEU A 175 7.19 -8.61 9.40
N CYS A 176 7.50 -7.32 9.63
CA CYS A 176 6.53 -6.36 10.17
C CYS A 176 5.27 -6.26 9.30
N TYR A 177 5.42 -6.24 7.98
CA TYR A 177 4.30 -6.25 7.03
C TYR A 177 3.42 -7.50 7.16
N PHE A 178 4.01 -8.70 7.08
CA PHE A 178 3.22 -9.93 7.17
C PHE A 178 2.58 -10.13 8.55
N TYR A 179 3.26 -9.69 9.62
CA TYR A 179 2.70 -9.68 10.95
C TYR A 179 1.49 -8.73 11.08
N GLY A 180 1.59 -7.51 10.53
CA GLY A 180 0.46 -6.58 10.49
C GLY A 180 -0.74 -7.13 9.73
N GLN A 181 -0.50 -7.77 8.58
CA GLN A 181 -1.53 -8.40 7.77
C GLN A 181 -2.21 -9.57 8.50
N PHE A 182 -1.42 -10.45 9.12
CA PHE A 182 -1.93 -11.56 9.91
C PHE A 182 -2.82 -11.08 11.06
N LEU A 183 -2.37 -10.07 11.83
CA LEU A 183 -3.16 -9.52 12.93
C LEU A 183 -4.47 -8.89 12.47
N ALA A 184 -4.48 -8.19 11.33
CA ALA A 184 -5.72 -7.63 10.78
C ALA A 184 -6.73 -8.73 10.45
N ILE A 185 -6.28 -9.79 9.76
CA ILE A 185 -7.15 -10.88 9.33
C ILE A 185 -7.76 -11.64 10.53
N ILE A 186 -6.98 -11.81 11.62
CA ILE A 186 -7.46 -12.49 12.83
C ILE A 186 -8.32 -11.58 13.72
N LYS A 187 -7.91 -10.33 13.95
CA LYS A 187 -8.62 -9.44 14.89
C LYS A 187 -9.98 -9.00 14.38
N LEU A 188 -10.17 -8.79 13.08
CA LEU A 188 -11.49 -8.46 12.54
C LEU A 188 -12.46 -9.64 12.59
N LYS A 189 -11.97 -10.88 12.42
CA LYS A 189 -12.77 -12.08 12.70
C LYS A 189 -13.26 -12.11 14.15
N SER A 190 -12.45 -11.63 15.10
CA SER A 190 -12.85 -11.52 16.51
C SER A 190 -13.90 -10.41 16.80
N PHE A 191 -14.07 -9.44 15.90
CA PHE A 191 -15.15 -8.45 16.00
C PHE A 191 -16.43 -8.94 15.33
N GLU A 192 -16.33 -9.60 14.17
CA GLU A 192 -17.49 -10.26 13.52
C GLU A 192 -18.08 -11.39 14.37
N ASP A 193 -17.28 -12.09 15.19
CA ASP A 193 -17.78 -13.10 16.14
C ASP A 193 -18.29 -12.49 17.47
N LYS A 194 -18.33 -11.15 17.63
CA LYS A 194 -18.76 -10.49 18.88
C LYS A 194 -19.61 -9.23 18.74
N THR A 195 -20.16 -8.92 17.57
CA THR A 195 -21.07 -7.78 17.46
C THR A 195 -22.36 -8.12 16.74
N GLU A 196 -23.39 -8.26 17.57
CA GLU A 196 -24.79 -7.92 17.36
C GLU A 196 -24.92 -6.60 16.54
N TYR A 197 -24.95 -6.68 15.21
CA TYR A 197 -25.25 -5.54 14.31
C TYR A 197 -25.96 -6.00 13.02
N ASP A 198 -27.04 -6.77 13.18
CA ASP A 198 -28.08 -6.95 12.14
C ASP A 198 -29.30 -6.04 12.38
N ALA A 199 -29.19 -5.03 13.26
CA ALA A 199 -30.36 -4.24 13.71
C ALA A 199 -30.68 -2.96 12.93
N LEU A 200 -29.97 -2.61 11.84
CA LEU A 200 -30.26 -1.38 11.07
C LEU A 200 -30.05 -1.60 9.58
N GLY A 201 -30.97 -2.34 8.96
CA GLY A 201 -30.95 -2.62 7.52
C GLY A 201 -32.28 -3.07 6.92
N SER A 202 -33.40 -2.75 7.55
CA SER A 202 -34.73 -2.85 6.96
C SER A 202 -35.57 -1.67 7.42
N ASN A 203 -35.60 -0.63 6.59
CA ASN A 203 -36.75 0.25 6.36
C ASN A 203 -36.48 1.00 5.05
#